data_AF-A0A329VBB5-F1
#
_entry.id   AF-A0A329VBB5-F1
#
_cell.length_a   1.000
_cell.length_b   1.000
_cell.length_c   1.000
_cell.angle_alpha   90.00
_cell.angle_beta   90.00
_cell.angle_gamma   90.00
#
_symmetry.space_group_name_H-M   'P 1'
#
loop_
_entity.id
_entity.type
_entity.pdbx_description
1 polymer ?
#
loop_
_entity_poly.entity_id
_entity_poly.type
_entity_poly.pdbx_seq_one_letter_code
_entity_poly.pdbx_strand_id
1 'polypeptide(L)' 'MPTIHWNFLDQDLLKWWMNRDNLSQVVEYFHIVRLVIEPQVCFLAAQNATQKQKKQLLQI' A
#
# COMPACT_ATOMS: atom_id res chain seq x y z
N MET A 1 12.83 5.38 -19.81
CA MET A 1 11.37 5.23 -20.02
C MET A 1 10.66 6.28 -19.18
N PRO A 2 9.62 6.98 -19.68
CA PRO A 2 8.88 7.94 -18.88
C PRO A 2 8.27 7.25 -17.65
N THR A 3 8.43 7.83 -16.47
CA THR A 3 7.94 7.28 -15.19
C THR A 3 6.42 7.15 -15.14
N ILE A 4 5.69 7.87 -16.00
CA ILE A 4 4.22 7.89 -16.04
C ILE A 4 3.59 6.54 -16.47
N HIS A 5 4.37 5.66 -17.09
CA HIS A 5 3.90 4.34 -17.54
C HIS A 5 4.37 3.19 -16.62
N TRP A 6 4.94 3.52 -15.46
CA TRP A 6 5.45 2.50 -14.56
C TRP A 6 4.33 1.84 -13.78
N ASN A 7 4.35 0.51 -13.73
CA ASN A 7 3.53 -0.24 -12.79
C ASN A 7 4.19 -0.18 -11.42
N PHE A 8 3.75 0.74 -10.56
CA PHE A 8 4.31 0.93 -9.21
C PHE A 8 4.06 -0.24 -8.25
N LEU A 9 3.28 -1.25 -8.66
CA LEU A 9 3.07 -2.50 -7.92
C LEU A 9 3.92 -3.65 -8.47
N ASP A 10 4.72 -3.41 -9.53
CA ASP A 10 5.60 -4.42 -10.10
C ASP A 10 6.77 -4.73 -9.15
N GLN A 11 6.94 -6.00 -8.81
CA GLN A 11 7.89 -6.44 -7.79
C GLN A 11 9.34 -6.24 -8.23
N ASP A 12 9.65 -6.37 -9.51
CA ASP A 12 11.02 -6.23 -10.02
C ASP A 12 11.38 -4.77 -10.23
N LEU A 13 10.42 -3.92 -10.61
CA LEU A 13 10.56 -2.48 -10.58
C LEU A 13 10.85 -1.98 -9.16
N LEU A 14 10.07 -2.42 -8.17
CA LEU A 14 10.27 -2.01 -6.77
C LEU A 14 11.63 -2.46 -6.23
N LYS A 15 12.04 -3.70 -6.49
CA LYS A 15 13.37 -4.19 -6.11
C LYS A 15 14.49 -3.36 -6.74
N TRP A 16 14.38 -3.05 -8.02
CA TRP A 16 15.36 -2.20 -8.72
C TRP A 16 15.38 -0.77 -8.16
N TRP A 17 14.20 -0.23 -7.82
CA TRP A 17 14.06 1.15 -7.39
C TRP A 17 14.49 1.38 -5.93
N MET A 18 14.30 0.38 -5.07
CA MET A 18 14.80 0.37 -3.68
C MET A 18 16.33 0.32 -3.57
N ASN A 19 17.03 -0.16 -4.61
CA ASN A 19 18.48 -0.29 -4.63
C ASN A 19 19.22 0.97 -5.13
N ARG A 20 18.50 2.03 -5.52
CA ARG A 20 19.08 3.34 -5.82
C ARG A 20 18.88 4.28 -4.63
N ASP A 21 19.67 5.35 -4.53
CA ASP A 21 19.56 6.46 -3.56
C ASP A 21 18.19 7.20 -3.55
N ASN A 22 17.18 6.67 -4.25
CA ASN A 22 15.84 7.22 -4.43
C ASN A 22 14.79 6.58 -3.49
N LEU A 23 15.20 5.78 -2.50
CA LEU A 23 14.29 5.11 -1.56
C LEU A 23 13.28 6.09 -0.92
N SER A 24 13.73 7.30 -0.56
CA SER A 24 12.86 8.35 0.00
C SER A 24 11.70 8.74 -0.93
N GLN A 25 11.97 8.82 -2.24
CA GLN A 25 10.95 9.17 -3.24
C GLN A 25 9.93 8.04 -3.42
N VAL A 26 10.39 6.79 -3.37
CA VAL A 26 9.49 5.62 -3.41
C VAL A 26 8.58 5.59 -2.19
N VAL A 27 9.15 5.80 -1.00
CA VAL A 27 8.38 5.88 0.26
C VAL A 27 7.33 6.98 0.21
N GLU A 28 7.66 8.15 -0.33
CA GLU A 28 6.71 9.26 -0.50
C GLU A 28 5.54 8.88 -1.42
N TYR A 29 5.81 8.27 -2.56
CA TYR A 29 4.74 7.80 -3.46
C TYR A 29 3.83 6.77 -2.79
N PHE A 30 4.39 5.79 -2.09
CA PHE A 30 3.59 4.82 -1.35
C PHE A 30 2.79 5.46 -0.23
N HIS A 31 3.36 6.46 0.46
CA HIS A 31 2.66 7.18 1.50
C HIS A 31 1.42 7.90 0.96
N ILE A 32 1.54 8.60 -0.17
CA ILE A 32 0.41 9.27 -0.83
C ILE A 32 -0.67 8.26 -1.23
N VAL A 33 -0.28 7.17 -1.89
CA VAL A 33 -1.24 6.12 -2.31
C VAL A 33 -1.98 5.56 -1.10
N ARG A 34 -1.26 5.25 -0.01
CA ARG A 34 -1.85 4.74 1.23
C ARG A 34 -2.84 5.72 1.84
N LEU A 35 -2.50 7.01 1.93
CA LEU A 35 -3.41 8.03 2.45
C LEU A 35 -4.71 8.13 1.65
N VAL A 36 -4.67 7.89 0.34
CA VAL A 36 -5.85 7.92 -0.52
C VAL A 36 -6.73 6.68 -0.35
N ILE A 37 -6.14 5.48 -0.24
CA ILE A 37 -6.89 4.23 -0.30
C ILE A 37 -7.22 3.64 1.09
N GLU A 38 -6.33 3.77 2.06
CA GLU A 38 -6.45 3.10 3.35
C GLU A 38 -7.69 3.54 4.15
N PRO A 39 -8.05 4.83 4.23
CA PRO A 39 -9.24 5.25 5.00
C PRO A 39 -10.53 4.59 4.49
N GLN A 40 -10.69 4.54 3.16
CA GLN A 40 -11.87 3.92 2.54
C GLN A 40 -11.88 2.40 2.72
N VAL A 41 -10.72 1.75 2.58
CA VAL A 41 -10.57 0.31 2.83
C VAL A 41 -10.88 -0.01 4.28
N CYS A 42 -10.38 0.78 5.24
CA CYS A 42 -10.67 0.62 6.67
C CYS A 42 -12.17 0.79 6.98
N PHE A 43 -12.82 1.80 6.39
CA PHE A 43 -14.26 1.99 6.53
C PHE A 43 -15.06 0.79 6.02
N LEU A 44 -14.75 0.33 4.80
CA LEU A 44 -15.40 -0.84 4.21
C LEU A 44 -15.13 -2.12 5.00
N ALA A 45 -13.90 -2.31 5.48
CA ALA A 45 -13.52 -3.43 6.33
C ALA A 45 -14.30 -3.40 7.66
N ALA A 46 -14.42 -2.25 8.31
CA ALA A 46 -15.20 -2.12 9.54
C ALA A 46 -16.69 -2.44 9.31
N GLN A 47 -17.26 -1.98 8.20
CA GLN A 47 -18.66 -2.22 7.85
C GLN A 47 -18.94 -3.69 7.49
N ASN A 48 -18.01 -4.35 6.78
CA ASN A 48 -18.25 -5.66 6.17
C ASN A 48 -17.51 -6.82 6.85
N ALA A 49 -16.73 -6.56 7.92
CA ALA A 49 -15.97 -7.61 8.59
C ALA A 49 -16.88 -8.70 9.18
N THR A 50 -16.54 -9.95 8.88
CA THR A 50 -17.16 -11.13 9.48
C THR A 50 -16.81 -11.25 10.96
N GLN A 51 -17.62 -12.00 11.72
CA GLN A 51 -17.34 -12.26 13.14
C GLN A 51 -15.98 -12.95 13.36
N LYS A 52 -15.56 -13.81 12.43
CA LYS A 52 -14.22 -14.43 12.46
C LYS A 52 -13.12 -13.38 12.32
N GLN A 53 -13.22 -12.48 11.35
CA GLN A 53 -12.23 -11.41 11.14
C GLN A 53 -12.18 -10.44 12.32
N LYS A 54 -13.33 -10.07 12.89
CA LYS A 54 -13.39 -9.25 14.11
C LYS A 54 -12.71 -9.93 15.29
N LYS A 55 -12.94 -11.24 15.48
CA LYS A 55 -12.29 -12.02 16.52
C LYS A 55 -10.77 -12.09 16.33
N GLN A 56 -10.28 -12.26 15.09
CA GLN A 56 -8.86 -12.25 14.80
C GLN A 56 -8.19 -10.90 15.14
N LEU A 57 -8.87 -9.78 14.88
CA LEU A 57 -8.37 -8.45 15.23
C LEU A 57 -8.28 -8.22 16.75
N LEU A 58 -9.18 -8.82 17.53
CA LEU A 58 -9.22 -8.71 19.00
C LEU A 58 -8.25 -9.66 19.71
N GLN A 59 -7.56 -10.53 18.98
CA GLN A 59 -6.59 -11.49 19.51
C GLN A 59 -5.13 -11.00 19.41
N ILE A 60 -4.94 -9.79 18.89
CA ILE A 60 -3.65 -9.09 18.79
C ILE A 60 -3.48 -8.23 20.06
#